data_AF-A0A847Q983-F1
#
_entry.id   AF-A0A847Q983-F1
#
_cell.length_a   1.000
_cell.length_b   1.000
_cell.length_c   1.000
_cell.angle_alpha   90.00
_cell.angle_beta   90.00
_cell.angle_gamma   90.00
#
_symmetry.space_group_name_H-M   'P 1'
#
loop_
_entity.id
_entity.type
_entity.pdbx_description
1 polymer ?
#
loop_
_entity_poly.entity_id
_entity_poly.type
_entity_poly.pdbx_seq_one_letter_code
_entity_poly.pdbx_strand_id
1 'polypeptide(L)'
;MRYYGVTDKGLVRKSNQDNYIISTNKVGDVFAIVCDGIGGGRAGDIASKMAIDYFSEVFSQNSGFIDIEETKTWVRYHISKCNERIYIKSSTTNIYRGMGTTLTGVLITKSGKLVINIGDSRVYAVDGYGIFRQLTQDHTLVQDMVRHGEITEQEALYHPKKNVLTNALGVWSNVRVDIDEY
;
A
#
# COMPACT_ATOMS: atom_id res chain seq x y z
N MET A 1 -17.42 -7.47 -12.31
CA MET A 1 -17.01 -6.13 -11.85
C MET A 1 -16.02 -5.56 -12.86
N ARG A 2 -16.04 -4.26 -13.13
CA ARG A 2 -15.07 -3.61 -14.04
C ARG A 2 -14.02 -2.90 -13.20
N TYR A 3 -12.76 -2.94 -13.63
CA TYR A 3 -11.64 -2.34 -12.92
C TYR A 3 -10.83 -1.51 -13.91
N TYR A 4 -10.33 -0.37 -13.44
CA TYR A 4 -9.54 0.57 -14.23
C TYR A 4 -8.41 1.09 -13.36
N GLY A 5 -7.25 1.35 -13.97
CA GLY A 5 -6.11 1.94 -13.29
C GLY A 5 -5.54 3.06 -14.15
N VAL A 6 -5.11 4.13 -13.48
CA VAL A 6 -4.55 5.33 -14.10
C VAL A 6 -3.45 5.83 -13.18
N THR A 7 -2.36 6.33 -13.76
CA THR A 7 -1.31 7.03 -13.04
C THR A 7 -0.81 8.20 -13.88
N ASP A 8 -0.43 9.30 -13.22
CA ASP A 8 0.10 10.50 -13.86
C ASP A 8 1.23 11.08 -12.99
N LYS A 9 2.29 11.59 -13.62
CA LYS A 9 3.42 12.20 -12.91
C LYS A 9 3.02 13.50 -12.19
N GLY A 10 1.99 14.16 -12.67
CA GLY A 10 1.64 15.52 -12.36
C GLY A 10 2.60 16.54 -12.98
N LEU A 11 2.36 17.80 -12.63
CA LEU A 11 3.04 18.96 -13.23
C LEU A 11 4.37 19.32 -12.54
N VAL A 12 4.57 18.88 -11.29
CA VAL A 12 5.67 19.35 -10.44
C VAL A 12 6.81 18.33 -10.32
N ARG A 13 6.50 17.03 -10.26
CA ARG A 13 7.50 15.99 -10.02
C ARG A 13 8.32 15.72 -11.28
N LYS A 14 9.61 15.40 -11.08
CA LYS A 14 10.54 15.06 -12.19
C LYS A 14 10.26 13.67 -12.78
N SER A 15 9.80 12.74 -11.95
CA SER A 15 9.47 11.36 -12.31
C SER A 15 8.23 10.93 -11.54
N ASN A 16 7.47 10.00 -12.12
CA ASN A 16 6.39 9.32 -11.43
C ASN A 16 7.00 8.20 -10.58
N GLN A 17 6.73 8.18 -9.28
CA GLN A 17 7.18 7.12 -8.38
C GLN A 17 6.01 6.25 -7.91
N ASP A 18 4.82 6.50 -8.45
CA ASP A 18 3.61 5.74 -8.17
C ASP A 18 3.54 4.56 -9.14
N ASN A 19 3.20 3.39 -8.61
CA ASN A 19 2.91 2.20 -9.38
C ASN A 19 1.61 1.55 -8.88
N TYR A 20 0.93 0.83 -9.76
CA TYR A 20 -0.27 0.07 -9.38
C TYR A 20 -0.33 -1.25 -10.15
N ILE A 21 -1.09 -2.21 -9.63
CA ILE A 21 -1.54 -3.38 -10.38
C ILE A 21 -3.02 -3.60 -10.18
N ILE A 22 -3.63 -4.21 -11.18
CA ILE A 22 -4.91 -4.90 -11.07
C ILE A 22 -4.64 -6.28 -11.68
N SER A 23 -4.51 -7.29 -10.84
CA SER A 23 -4.14 -8.64 -11.23
C SER A 23 -5.26 -9.62 -10.92
N THR A 24 -5.31 -10.72 -11.67
CA THR A 24 -6.25 -11.83 -11.46
C THR A 24 -5.48 -13.14 -11.31
N ASN A 25 -5.87 -13.97 -10.34
CA ASN A 25 -5.28 -15.30 -10.16
C ASN A 25 -6.00 -16.36 -11.03
N LYS A 26 -5.62 -17.64 -10.90
CA LYS A 26 -6.16 -18.74 -11.71
C LYS A 26 -7.66 -19.00 -11.53
N VAL A 27 -8.24 -18.58 -10.40
CA VAL A 27 -9.65 -18.81 -10.07
C VAL A 27 -10.52 -17.57 -10.25
N GLY A 28 -9.92 -16.47 -10.72
CA GLY A 28 -10.61 -15.21 -11.01
C GLY A 28 -10.74 -14.27 -9.80
N ASP A 29 -10.03 -14.51 -8.70
CA ASP A 29 -9.91 -13.53 -7.62
C ASP A 29 -9.13 -12.32 -8.13
N VAL A 30 -9.38 -11.15 -7.56
CA VAL A 30 -8.82 -9.88 -8.03
C VAL A 30 -8.00 -9.23 -6.93
N PHE A 31 -6.78 -8.83 -7.26
CA PHE A 31 -5.93 -8.06 -6.38
C PHE A 31 -5.56 -6.74 -7.04
N ALA A 32 -6.01 -5.64 -6.44
CA ALA A 32 -5.74 -4.30 -6.93
C ALA A 32 -5.01 -3.50 -5.84
N ILE A 33 -3.78 -3.07 -6.10
CA ILE A 33 -2.96 -2.31 -5.16
C ILE A 33 -2.32 -1.11 -5.84
N VAL A 34 -2.09 -0.06 -5.07
CA VAL A 34 -1.31 1.12 -5.41
C VAL A 34 -0.14 1.25 -4.44
N CYS A 35 0.96 1.78 -4.94
CA CYS A 35 2.21 1.96 -4.23
C CYS A 35 2.79 3.34 -4.59
N ASP A 36 2.92 4.22 -3.60
CA ASP A 36 3.59 5.52 -3.70
C ASP A 36 5.04 5.37 -3.21
N GLY A 37 5.98 5.56 -4.12
CA GLY A 37 7.41 5.38 -3.89
C GLY A 37 8.02 6.51 -3.06
N ILE A 38 8.75 6.14 -2.01
CA ILE A 38 9.41 7.04 -1.07
C ILE A 38 10.93 6.95 -1.28
N GLY A 39 11.59 8.09 -1.44
CA GLY A 39 13.04 8.20 -1.47
C GLY A 39 13.57 9.26 -2.43
N GLY A 40 14.86 9.55 -2.32
CA GLY A 40 15.53 10.51 -3.20
C GLY A 40 15.76 9.95 -4.61
N GLY A 41 15.62 10.79 -5.64
CA GLY A 41 15.98 10.44 -7.01
C GLY A 41 15.11 9.32 -7.60
N ARG A 42 15.72 8.18 -7.99
CA ARG A 42 15.01 7.02 -8.56
C ARG A 42 14.64 5.95 -7.52
N ALA A 43 15.01 6.17 -6.26
CA ALA A 43 14.88 5.16 -5.22
C ALA A 43 13.41 4.77 -4.96
N GLY A 44 12.50 5.75 -4.93
CA GLY A 44 11.06 5.50 -4.75
C GLY A 44 10.42 4.70 -5.89
N ASP A 45 10.73 5.06 -7.15
CA ASP A 45 10.27 4.34 -8.35
C ASP A 45 10.69 2.86 -8.33
N ILE A 46 11.94 2.58 -7.93
CA ILE A 46 12.41 1.20 -7.78
C ILE A 46 11.66 0.45 -6.68
N ALA A 47 11.42 1.08 -5.53
CA ALA A 47 10.72 0.44 -4.42
C ALA A 47 9.25 0.12 -4.75
N SER A 48 8.49 1.07 -5.30
CA SER A 48 7.09 0.86 -5.67
C SER A 48 6.97 -0.17 -6.80
N LYS A 49 7.87 -0.13 -7.79
CA LYS A 49 7.93 -1.14 -8.85
C LYS A 49 8.25 -2.54 -8.30
N MET A 50 9.21 -2.67 -7.39
CA MET A 50 9.54 -3.96 -6.77
C MET A 50 8.36 -4.57 -6.03
N ALA A 51 7.54 -3.75 -5.34
CA ALA A 51 6.34 -4.22 -4.66
C ALA A 51 5.31 -4.76 -5.66
N ILE A 52 5.00 -3.95 -6.69
CA ILE A 52 4.08 -4.31 -7.76
C ILE A 52 4.51 -5.59 -8.50
N ASP A 53 5.76 -5.68 -8.95
CA ASP A 53 6.26 -6.83 -9.70
C ASP A 53 6.19 -8.11 -8.83
N TYR A 54 6.55 -7.99 -7.54
CA TYR A 54 6.46 -9.10 -6.59
C TYR A 54 5.04 -9.61 -6.42
N PHE A 55 4.08 -8.73 -6.11
CA PHE A 55 2.70 -9.14 -5.88
C PHE A 55 2.00 -9.63 -7.14
N SER A 56 2.34 -9.07 -8.31
CA SER A 56 1.87 -9.58 -9.59
C SER A 56 2.32 -11.03 -9.81
N GLU A 57 3.60 -11.34 -9.53
CA GLU A 57 4.15 -12.69 -9.67
C GLU A 57 3.44 -13.68 -8.73
N VAL A 58 3.46 -13.42 -7.42
CA VAL A 58 2.94 -14.38 -6.42
C VAL A 58 1.42 -14.55 -6.51
N PHE A 59 0.68 -13.50 -6.86
CA PHE A 59 -0.77 -13.57 -6.94
C PHE A 59 -1.25 -14.29 -8.21
N SER A 60 -0.59 -14.08 -9.35
CA SER A 60 -0.96 -14.75 -10.61
C SER A 60 -0.87 -16.28 -10.53
N GLN A 61 0.01 -16.80 -9.67
CA GLN A 61 0.22 -18.24 -9.47
C GLN A 61 -0.71 -18.85 -8.42
N ASN A 62 -1.38 -18.02 -7.60
CA ASN A 62 -2.26 -18.47 -6.52
C ASN A 62 -3.50 -19.20 -7.07
N SER A 63 -3.89 -20.29 -6.39
CA SER A 63 -4.98 -21.19 -6.81
C SER A 63 -6.31 -20.89 -6.12
N GLY A 64 -6.45 -19.70 -5.53
CA GLY A 64 -7.56 -19.30 -4.68
C GLY A 64 -7.26 -19.47 -3.20
N PHE A 65 -8.24 -19.09 -2.40
CA PHE A 65 -8.25 -19.19 -0.94
C PHE A 65 -9.47 -19.97 -0.48
N ILE A 66 -9.29 -20.83 0.51
CA ILE A 66 -10.33 -21.65 1.14
C ILE A 66 -11.26 -20.74 1.95
N ASP A 67 -10.68 -19.86 2.75
CA ASP A 67 -11.40 -18.94 3.63
C ASP A 67 -10.69 -17.58 3.77
N ILE A 68 -11.28 -16.69 4.58
CA ILE A 68 -10.77 -15.34 4.78
C ILE A 68 -9.49 -15.32 5.62
N GLU A 69 -9.30 -16.28 6.54
CA GLU A 69 -8.11 -16.35 7.40
C GLU A 69 -6.88 -16.83 6.62
N GLU A 70 -7.05 -17.76 5.68
CA GLU A 70 -6.02 -18.12 4.72
C GLU A 70 -5.64 -16.89 3.86
N THR A 71 -6.63 -16.13 3.40
CA THR A 71 -6.40 -14.91 2.63
C THR A 71 -5.57 -13.89 3.43
N LYS A 72 -5.93 -13.63 4.70
CA LYS A 72 -5.15 -12.75 5.59
C LYS A 72 -3.74 -13.27 5.84
N THR A 73 -3.59 -14.58 6.04
CA THR A 73 -2.29 -15.22 6.29
C THR A 73 -1.37 -15.07 5.07
N TRP A 74 -1.90 -15.29 3.88
CA TRP A 74 -1.18 -15.07 2.62
C TRP A 74 -0.73 -13.61 2.48
N VAL A 75 -1.62 -12.65 2.74
CA VAL A 75 -1.31 -11.21 2.68
C VAL A 75 -0.17 -10.86 3.65
N ARG A 76 -0.26 -11.26 4.92
CA ARG A 76 0.79 -10.99 5.93
C ARG A 76 2.13 -11.61 5.54
N TYR A 77 2.12 -12.85 5.08
CA TYR A 77 3.34 -13.56 4.66
C TYR A 77 4.02 -12.85 3.49
N HIS A 78 3.27 -12.52 2.44
CA HIS A 78 3.82 -11.90 1.24
C HIS A 78 4.21 -10.43 1.47
N ILE A 79 3.52 -9.70 2.34
CA ILE A 79 3.96 -8.37 2.77
C ILE A 79 5.30 -8.43 3.48
N SER A 80 5.48 -9.35 4.42
CA SER A 80 6.76 -9.54 5.12
C SER A 80 7.90 -9.87 4.13
N LYS A 81 7.65 -10.78 3.18
CA LYS A 81 8.63 -11.14 2.14
C LYS A 81 8.92 -10.01 1.17
N CYS A 82 7.93 -9.23 0.78
CA CYS A 82 8.10 -8.04 -0.04
C CYS A 82 8.96 -6.99 0.69
N ASN A 83 8.63 -6.72 1.96
CA ASN A 83 9.37 -5.80 2.81
C ASN A 83 10.85 -6.20 2.92
N GLU A 84 11.13 -7.46 3.21
CA GLU A 84 12.48 -8.02 3.29
C GLU A 84 13.28 -7.77 2.00
N ARG A 85 12.68 -8.04 0.83
CA ARG A 85 13.32 -7.81 -0.47
C ARG A 85 13.68 -6.34 -0.71
N ILE A 86 12.75 -5.43 -0.44
CA ILE A 86 12.96 -3.98 -0.63
C ILE A 86 13.99 -3.46 0.39
N TYR A 87 13.90 -3.89 1.66
CA TYR A 87 14.83 -3.50 2.73
C TYR A 87 16.27 -3.95 2.46
N ILE A 88 16.47 -5.21 2.02
CA ILE A 88 17.79 -5.72 1.62
C ILE A 88 18.34 -4.90 0.45
N LYS A 89 17.52 -4.60 -0.55
CA LYS A 89 17.96 -3.80 -1.71
C LYS A 89 18.32 -2.36 -1.31
N SER A 90 17.55 -1.77 -0.39
CA SER A 90 17.76 -0.43 0.18
C SER A 90 19.08 -0.36 0.96
N SER A 91 19.40 -1.39 1.75
CA SER A 91 20.60 -1.43 2.59
C SER A 91 21.89 -1.80 1.83
N THR A 92 21.80 -2.61 0.78
CA THR A 92 22.98 -3.11 0.04
C THR A 92 23.40 -2.22 -1.12
N THR A 93 22.52 -1.35 -1.63
CA THR A 93 22.80 -0.50 -2.79
C THR A 93 22.79 0.97 -2.37
N ASN A 94 23.97 1.62 -2.34
CA ASN A 94 24.12 2.97 -1.77
C ASN A 94 23.19 4.03 -2.42
N ILE A 95 22.93 3.93 -3.73
CA ILE A 95 22.03 4.85 -4.45
C ILE A 95 20.54 4.66 -4.11
N TYR A 96 20.18 3.57 -3.42
CA TYR A 96 18.81 3.23 -3.00
C TYR A 96 18.64 3.27 -1.49
N ARG A 97 19.62 3.81 -0.76
CA ARG A 97 19.57 3.90 0.70
C ARG A 97 18.31 4.66 1.14
N GLY A 98 17.53 4.02 2.02
CA GLY A 98 16.31 4.59 2.56
C GLY A 98 15.13 4.58 1.59
N MET A 99 15.21 3.83 0.49
CA MET A 99 14.04 3.63 -0.37
C MET A 99 12.94 2.88 0.35
N GLY A 100 11.70 3.21 0.01
CA GLY A 100 10.54 2.47 0.44
C GLY A 100 9.33 2.81 -0.42
N THR A 101 8.19 2.24 -0.07
CA THR A 101 6.93 2.54 -0.75
C THR A 101 5.75 2.32 0.18
N THR A 102 4.65 3.03 -0.04
CA THR A 102 3.35 2.63 0.50
C THR A 102 2.86 1.36 -0.20
N LEU A 103 1.86 0.70 0.38
CA LEU A 103 1.06 -0.32 -0.29
C LEU A 103 -0.36 -0.25 0.24
N THR A 104 -1.30 0.06 -0.64
CA THR A 104 -2.71 0.16 -0.26
C THR A 104 -3.58 -0.44 -1.36
N GLY A 105 -4.63 -1.18 -1.00
CA GLY A 105 -5.51 -1.74 -2.01
C GLY A 105 -6.53 -2.73 -1.49
N VAL A 106 -7.10 -3.49 -2.41
CA VAL A 106 -8.18 -4.44 -2.16
C VAL A 106 -7.88 -5.81 -2.75
N LEU A 107 -8.15 -6.85 -1.97
CA LEU A 107 -8.14 -8.24 -2.42
C LEU A 107 -9.57 -8.78 -2.36
N ILE A 108 -10.13 -9.10 -3.53
CA ILE A 108 -11.50 -9.58 -3.70
C ILE A 108 -11.43 -11.05 -4.09
N THR A 109 -11.91 -11.91 -3.20
CA THR A 109 -11.93 -13.36 -3.40
C THR A 109 -13.37 -13.89 -3.35
N LYS A 110 -13.55 -15.19 -3.58
CA LYS A 110 -14.83 -15.86 -3.28
C LYS A 110 -15.17 -15.92 -1.79
N SER A 111 -14.16 -15.86 -0.91
CA SER A 111 -14.31 -15.97 0.54
C SER A 111 -14.54 -14.63 1.24
N GLY A 112 -14.26 -13.50 0.58
CA GLY A 112 -14.53 -12.17 1.12
C GLY A 112 -13.74 -11.06 0.41
N LYS A 113 -13.83 -9.84 0.96
CA LYS A 113 -13.02 -8.70 0.50
C LYS A 113 -12.15 -8.21 1.63
N LEU A 114 -10.88 -7.98 1.34
CA LEU A 114 -9.94 -7.36 2.26
C LEU A 114 -9.53 -6.00 1.75
N VAL A 115 -9.49 -5.02 2.65
CA VAL A 115 -8.78 -3.76 2.47
C VAL A 115 -7.43 -3.88 3.17
N ILE A 116 -6.36 -3.50 2.48
CA ILE A 116 -4.98 -3.66 2.95
C ILE A 116 -4.32 -2.29 2.92
N ASN A 117 -3.66 -1.89 4.01
CA ASN A 117 -2.99 -0.59 4.09
C ASN A 117 -1.63 -0.63 4.78
N ILE A 118 -0.65 0.03 4.16
CA ILE A 118 0.67 0.37 4.67
C ILE A 118 1.03 1.76 4.14
N GLY A 119 1.11 2.76 5.02
CA GLY A 119 1.41 4.14 4.65
C GLY A 119 0.17 5.04 4.62
N ASP A 120 0.23 6.11 3.84
CA ASP A 120 -0.78 7.17 3.74
C ASP A 120 -1.55 7.20 2.41
N SER A 121 -1.31 6.21 1.55
CA SER A 121 -2.22 5.90 0.44
C SER A 121 -3.54 5.37 0.99
N ARG A 122 -4.64 5.48 0.22
CA ARG A 122 -6.00 5.31 0.77
C ARG A 122 -6.92 4.46 -0.09
N VAL A 123 -7.78 3.68 0.57
CA VAL A 123 -8.95 3.04 -0.06
C VAL A 123 -10.21 3.80 0.38
N TYR A 124 -11.09 4.03 -0.58
CA TYR A 124 -12.41 4.61 -0.33
C TYR A 124 -13.51 3.70 -0.90
N ALA A 125 -14.69 3.78 -0.32
CA ALA A 125 -15.90 3.18 -0.87
C ALA A 125 -17.00 4.24 -1.07
N VAL A 126 -17.78 4.04 -2.12
CA VAL A 126 -19.04 4.75 -2.37
C VAL A 126 -20.16 3.73 -2.31
N ASP A 127 -21.18 3.97 -1.48
CA ASP A 127 -22.33 3.08 -1.41
C ASP A 127 -23.41 3.42 -2.46
N GLY A 128 -24.51 2.65 -2.45
CA GLY A 128 -25.63 2.86 -3.39
C GLY A 128 -26.36 4.20 -3.22
N TYR A 129 -26.14 4.91 -2.11
CA TYR A 129 -26.70 6.23 -1.83
C TYR A 129 -25.71 7.36 -2.14
N GLY A 130 -24.50 7.04 -2.61
CA GLY A 130 -23.46 8.01 -2.92
C GLY A 130 -22.63 8.43 -1.70
N ILE A 131 -22.75 7.75 -0.56
CA ILE A 131 -21.96 8.07 0.64
C ILE A 131 -20.51 7.64 0.40
N PHE A 132 -19.61 8.62 0.37
CA PHE A 132 -18.17 8.43 0.24
C PHE A 132 -17.52 8.27 1.62
N ARG A 133 -16.82 7.17 1.84
CA ARG A 133 -16.10 6.90 3.10
C ARG A 133 -14.69 6.40 2.85
N GLN A 134 -13.74 6.89 3.64
CA GLN A 134 -12.39 6.34 3.70
C GLN A 134 -12.44 5.03 4.51
N LEU A 135 -11.83 3.97 3.99
CA LEU A 135 -11.77 2.65 4.63
C LEU A 135 -10.46 2.42 5.37
N THR A 136 -9.41 3.17 5.04
CA THR A 136 -8.07 3.05 5.62
C THR A 136 -7.78 4.18 6.60
N GLN A 137 -6.81 3.99 7.46
CA GLN A 137 -6.25 5.05 8.30
C GLN A 137 -4.78 5.27 7.94
N ASP A 138 -4.39 6.53 7.74
CA ASP A 138 -3.04 6.89 7.33
C ASP A 138 -2.01 6.52 8.40
N HIS A 139 -0.87 5.97 7.99
CA HIS A 139 0.29 5.77 8.85
C HIS A 139 1.22 6.99 8.80
N THR A 140 0.72 8.12 9.26
CA THR A 140 1.47 9.39 9.36
C THR A 140 1.60 9.82 10.82
N LEU A 141 2.65 10.59 11.11
CA LEU A 141 2.90 11.14 12.44
C LEU A 141 1.70 11.98 12.91
N VAL A 142 1.13 12.79 12.02
CA VAL A 142 -0.01 13.65 12.37
C VAL A 142 -1.28 12.84 12.64
N GLN A 143 -1.49 11.72 11.93
CA GLN A 143 -2.62 10.84 12.20
C GLN A 143 -2.48 10.15 13.56
N ASP A 144 -1.26 9.81 13.96
CA ASP A 144 -0.98 9.27 15.30
C ASP A 144 -1.17 10.34 16.40
N MET A 145 -0.76 11.59 16.16
CA MET A 145 -1.02 12.72 17.07
C MET A 145 -2.52 12.99 17.24
N VAL A 146 -3.31 12.95 16.16
CA VAL A 146 -4.78 13.07 16.22
C VAL A 146 -5.37 11.95 17.06
N ARG A 147 -4.92 10.71 16.85
CA ARG A 147 -5.40 9.52 17.59
C ARG A 147 -5.16 9.64 19.09
N HIS A 148 -4.07 10.27 19.50
CA HIS A 148 -3.74 10.52 20.91
C HIS A 148 -4.37 11.80 21.48
N GLY A 149 -5.12 12.56 20.68
CA GLY A 149 -5.74 13.81 21.11
C GLY A 149 -4.74 14.96 21.30
N GLU A 150 -3.54 14.87 20.72
CA GLU A 150 -2.51 15.91 20.79
C GLU A 150 -2.83 17.09 19.86
N ILE A 151 -3.49 16.81 18.73
CA ILE A 151 -3.98 17.80 17.76
C ILE A 151 -5.35 17.38 17.21
N THR A 152 -6.08 18.33 16.64
CA THR A 152 -7.32 18.11 15.91
C THR A 152 -7.06 17.68 14.46
N GLU A 153 -8.07 17.09 13.80
CA GLU A 153 -7.99 16.78 12.37
C GLU A 153 -7.70 18.03 11.51
N GLN A 154 -8.23 19.19 11.90
CA GLN A 154 -7.99 20.45 11.19
C GLN A 154 -6.53 20.88 11.30
N GLU A 155 -5.92 20.76 12.47
CA GLU A 155 -4.51 21.09 12.68
C GLU A 155 -3.58 20.14 11.91
N ALA A 156 -3.93 18.85 11.81
CA ALA A 156 -3.15 17.86 11.06
C ALA A 156 -2.96 18.23 9.58
N LEU A 157 -3.95 18.85 8.93
CA LEU A 157 -3.91 19.24 7.50
C LEU A 157 -2.82 20.27 7.19
N TYR A 158 -2.48 21.12 8.14
CA TYR A 158 -1.52 22.22 7.99
C TYR A 158 -0.23 22.00 8.78
N HIS A 159 -0.14 20.89 9.52
CA HIS A 159 1.03 20.61 10.35
C HIS A 159 2.30 20.44 9.49
N PRO A 160 3.45 21.02 9.88
CA PRO A 160 4.69 20.94 9.10
C PRO A 160 5.17 19.52 8.81
N LYS A 161 4.81 18.56 9.67
CA LYS A 161 5.18 17.15 9.56
C LYS A 161 4.08 16.24 8.99
N LYS A 162 3.08 16.80 8.28
CA LYS A 162 1.94 16.03 7.77
C LYS A 162 2.30 14.88 6.81
N ASN A 163 3.42 14.99 6.10
CA ASN A 163 3.90 13.96 5.17
C ASN A 163 4.93 13.00 5.83
N VAL A 164 5.11 13.05 7.15
CA VAL A 164 6.06 12.15 7.83
C VAL A 164 5.34 10.82 8.08
N LEU A 165 5.75 9.79 7.35
CA LEU A 165 5.25 8.43 7.49
C LEU A 165 5.79 7.76 8.75
N THR A 166 4.94 7.00 9.44
CA THR A 166 5.31 6.10 10.55
C THR A 166 5.40 4.64 10.11
N ASN A 167 5.02 4.32 8.87
CA ASN A 167 5.07 2.97 8.33
C ASN A 167 5.17 2.98 6.79
N ALA A 168 6.00 2.09 6.23
CA ALA A 168 6.24 1.96 4.79
C ALA A 168 7.01 0.65 4.52
N LEU A 169 6.82 0.05 3.35
CA LEU A 169 7.60 -1.09 2.91
C LEU A 169 9.04 -0.70 2.62
N GLY A 170 9.99 -1.51 3.06
CA GLY A 170 11.41 -1.41 2.72
C GLY A 170 12.22 -0.40 3.52
N VAL A 171 11.56 0.45 4.32
CA VAL A 171 12.22 1.46 5.17
C VAL A 171 12.75 0.81 6.46
N TRP A 172 11.95 -0.05 7.07
CA TRP A 172 12.30 -0.78 8.30
C TRP A 172 12.33 -2.29 8.06
N SER A 173 13.07 -3.02 8.91
CA SER A 173 13.17 -4.48 8.82
C SER A 173 11.82 -5.18 9.06
N ASN A 174 10.96 -4.58 9.87
CA ASN A 174 9.59 -5.01 10.13
C ASN A 174 8.61 -3.96 9.64
N VAL A 175 7.47 -4.41 9.13
CA VAL A 175 6.38 -3.57 8.65
C VAL A 175 5.08 -4.02 9.30
N ARG A 176 4.23 -3.07 9.68
CA ARG A 176 2.85 -3.36 10.11
C ARG A 176 1.94 -3.31 8.89
N VAL A 177 0.99 -4.23 8.79
CA VAL A 177 -0.10 -4.13 7.81
C VAL A 177 -1.42 -4.07 8.55
N ASP A 178 -2.26 -3.12 8.14
CA ASP A 178 -3.65 -3.06 8.57
C ASP A 178 -4.48 -3.83 7.53
N ILE A 179 -5.33 -4.76 8.00
CA ILE A 179 -6.16 -5.63 7.17
C ILE A 179 -7.58 -5.63 7.72
N ASP A 180 -8.52 -5.08 6.94
CA ASP A 180 -9.93 -4.97 7.30
C ASP A 180 -10.81 -5.81 6.37
N GLU A 181 -11.82 -6.49 6.92
CA GLU A 181 -12.78 -7.31 6.17
C GLU A 181 -14.04 -6.51 5.79
N TYR A 182 -14.54 -6.72 4.56
CA TYR A 182 -15.73 -6.05 4.02
C TYR A 182 -16.64 -6.97 3.18
#